data_AF-A0A2M7X3P7-F1
#
_entry.id   AF-A0A2M7X3P7-F1
#
_cell.length_a   1.000
_cell.length_b   1.000
_cell.length_c   1.000
_cell.angle_alpha   90.00
_cell.angle_beta   90.00
_cell.angle_gamma   90.00
#
_symmetry.space_group_name_H-M   'P 1'
#
loop_
_entity.id
_entity.type
_entity.pdbx_description
1 polymer ?
#
loop_
_entity_poly.entity_id
_entity_poly.type
_entity_poly.pdbx_seq_one_letter_code
_entity_poly.pdbx_strand_id
1 'polypeptide(L)'
;MKTLLKMIAITLVSAGTLTSTAFAALKVDTPAPDFTASAYLAGEPFTFKLADALKQGPVVVYFFPAAHTSGCNLEAHLFSEAISQ
;
A
#
# COMPACT_ATOMS: atom_id res chain seq x y z
N MET A 1 17.31 -42.00 17.38
CA MET A 1 17.64 -41.42 16.04
C MET A 1 16.40 -41.22 15.16
N LYS A 2 15.56 -42.23 14.92
CA LYS A 2 14.36 -42.10 14.06
C LYS A 2 13.35 -41.03 14.52
N THR A 3 13.15 -40.86 15.83
CA THR A 3 12.22 -39.85 16.39
C THR A 3 12.76 -38.43 16.22
N LEU A 4 14.07 -38.23 16.38
CA LEU A 4 14.74 -36.94 16.16
C LEU A 4 14.67 -36.53 14.69
N LEU A 5 14.86 -37.48 13.76
CA LEU A 5 14.73 -37.24 12.32
C LEU A 5 13.30 -36.88 11.92
N LYS A 6 12.28 -37.50 12.54
CA LYS A 6 10.87 -37.15 12.34
C LYS A 6 10.53 -35.75 12.86
N MET A 7 11.06 -35.36 14.01
CA MET A 7 10.84 -34.01 14.55
C MET A 7 11.49 -32.94 13.67
N ILE A 8 12.73 -33.16 13.21
CA ILE A 8 13.41 -32.25 12.26
C ILE A 8 12.61 -32.12 10.96
N ALA A 9 12.09 -33.22 10.42
CA ALA A 9 11.27 -33.18 9.20
C ALA A 9 9.97 -32.38 9.38
N ILE A 10 9.31 -32.48 10.54
CA ILE A 10 8.09 -31.71 10.84
C ILE A 10 8.40 -30.21 10.97
N THR A 11 9.51 -29.84 11.63
CA THR A 11 9.92 -28.44 11.77
C THR A 11 10.29 -27.82 10.42
N LEU A 12 10.97 -28.57 9.55
CA LEU A 12 11.38 -28.07 8.22
C LEU A 12 10.18 -27.82 7.29
N VAL A 13 9.13 -28.64 7.39
CA VAL A 13 7.88 -28.45 6.63
C VAL A 13 7.08 -27.25 7.13
N SER A 14 7.07 -26.99 8.45
CA SER A 14 6.34 -25.84 9.01
C SER A 14 6.96 -24.47 8.68
N ALA A 15 8.27 -24.42 8.39
CA ALA A 15 8.95 -23.17 8.02
C ALA A 15 8.68 -22.74 6.56
N GLY A 16 8.31 -23.66 5.67
CA GLY A 16 8.12 -23.38 4.24
C GLY A 16 6.76 -22.81 3.85
N THR A 17 5.76 -22.82 4.75
CA THR A 17 4.38 -22.42 4.42
C THR A 17 4.04 -20.97 4.75
N LEU A 18 4.95 -20.21 5.36
CA LEU A 18 4.68 -18.85 5.85
C LEU A 18 5.04 -17.73 4.86
N THR A 19 5.64 -18.03 3.70
CA THR A 19 5.99 -17.03 2.68
C THR A 19 4.97 -16.98 1.54
N SER A 20 3.68 -16.94 1.86
CA SER A 20 2.65 -16.64 0.86
C SER A 20 2.78 -15.18 0.44
N THR A 21 3.28 -14.94 -0.77
CA THR A 21 3.21 -13.61 -1.40
C THR A 21 1.74 -13.20 -1.51
N ALA A 22 1.36 -12.08 -0.89
CA ALA A 22 0.02 -11.55 -1.00
C ALA A 22 -0.18 -10.97 -2.42
N PHE A 23 -1.08 -11.57 -3.20
CA PHE A 23 -1.47 -11.05 -4.51
C PHE A 23 -2.63 -10.06 -4.36
N ALA A 24 -2.32 -8.87 -3.84
CA ALA A 24 -3.30 -7.81 -3.57
C ALA A 24 -3.39 -6.74 -4.69
N ALA A 25 -2.80 -7.01 -5.85
CA ALA A 25 -2.88 -6.09 -6.99
C ALA A 25 -4.34 -6.02 -7.49
N LEU A 26 -4.89 -4.80 -7.49
CA LEU A 26 -6.22 -4.54 -8.02
C LEU A 26 -6.20 -4.71 -9.54
N LYS A 27 -7.19 -5.43 -10.07
CA LYS A 27 -7.40 -5.50 -11.53
C LYS A 27 -8.06 -4.20 -11.98
N VAL A 28 -7.84 -3.81 -13.23
CA VAL A 28 -8.57 -2.70 -13.87
C VAL A 28 -10.08 -2.96 -13.74
N ASP A 29 -10.86 -1.88 -13.58
CA ASP A 29 -12.31 -1.89 -13.35
C ASP A 29 -12.77 -2.49 -12.02
N THR A 30 -11.85 -2.95 -11.17
CA THR A 30 -12.20 -3.33 -9.79
C THR A 30 -12.56 -2.07 -9.00
N PRO A 31 -13.68 -2.03 -8.26
CA PRO A 31 -13.96 -0.94 -7.35
C PRO A 31 -12.79 -0.69 -6.40
N ALA A 32 -12.33 0.56 -6.32
CA ALA A 32 -11.26 0.92 -5.40
C ALA A 32 -11.71 0.63 -3.95
N PRO A 33 -10.89 -0.04 -3.13
CA PRO A 33 -11.19 -0.24 -1.72
C PRO A 33 -11.38 1.10 -1.01
N ASP A 34 -12.46 1.25 -0.26
CA ASP A 34 -12.68 2.45 0.53
C ASP A 34 -11.66 2.54 1.67
N PHE A 35 -11.23 3.76 1.99
CA PHE A 35 -10.31 4.01 3.08
C PHE A 35 -10.51 5.39 3.72
N THR A 36 -10.11 5.48 4.98
CA THR A 36 -9.99 6.73 5.73
C THR A 36 -8.57 6.81 6.28
N ALA A 37 -7.93 7.97 6.12
CA ALA A 37 -6.55 8.19 6.57
C ALA A 37 -6.35 9.61 7.09
N SER A 38 -5.44 9.76 8.06
CA SER A 38 -4.88 11.07 8.40
C SER A 38 -4.00 11.55 7.25
N ALA A 39 -4.19 12.80 6.82
CA ALA A 39 -3.50 13.38 5.67
C ALA A 39 -3.09 14.83 5.95
N TYR A 40 -2.26 15.37 5.07
CA TYR A 40 -1.80 16.76 5.13
C TYR A 40 -1.91 17.42 3.76
N LEU A 41 -2.38 18.65 3.71
CA LEU A 41 -2.40 19.48 2.51
C LEU A 41 -1.76 20.83 2.84
N ALA A 42 -0.71 21.20 2.11
CA ALA A 42 0.06 22.43 2.37
C ALA A 42 0.51 22.59 3.85
N GLY A 43 0.75 21.48 4.55
CA GLY A 43 1.13 21.45 5.97
C GLY A 43 -0.03 21.36 6.96
N GLU A 44 -1.27 21.54 6.51
CA GLU A 44 -2.45 21.48 7.37
C GLU A 44 -2.99 20.05 7.50
N PRO A 45 -3.17 19.53 8.74
CA PRO A 45 -3.70 18.19 8.96
C PRO A 45 -5.20 18.12 8.65
N PHE A 46 -5.63 17.03 8.03
CA PHE A 46 -7.04 16.73 7.81
C PHE A 46 -7.30 15.21 7.77
N THR A 47 -8.56 14.82 7.75
CA THR A 47 -8.97 13.42 7.54
C THR A 47 -9.42 13.24 6.10
N PHE A 48 -8.70 12.42 5.34
CA PHE A 48 -9.10 12.04 3.98
C PHE A 48 -10.05 10.84 4.03
N LYS A 49 -11.15 10.91 3.27
CA LYS A 49 -12.09 9.81 3.05
C LYS A 49 -12.29 9.65 1.55
N LEU A 50 -11.94 8.48 0.99
CA LEU A 50 -12.04 8.24 -0.45
C LEU A 50 -13.47 8.45 -0.96
N ALA A 51 -14.47 7.95 -0.23
CA ALA A 51 -15.88 8.14 -0.56
C ALA A 51 -16.32 9.62 -0.67
N ASP A 52 -15.72 10.53 0.09
CA ASP A 52 -16.06 11.97 0.03
C ASP A 52 -15.33 12.68 -1.11
N ALA A 53 -14.09 12.27 -1.41
CA ALA A 53 -13.33 12.79 -2.55
C ALA A 53 -13.95 12.38 -3.90
N LEU A 54 -14.41 11.13 -4.02
CA LEU A 54 -15.05 10.62 -5.24
C LEU A 54 -16.36 11.35 -5.62
N LYS A 55 -17.01 12.01 -4.67
CA LYS A 55 -18.19 12.87 -4.95
C LYS A 55 -17.82 14.15 -5.69
N GLN A 56 -16.57 14.60 -5.56
CA GLN A 56 -16.08 15.84 -6.15
C GLN A 56 -15.44 15.61 -7.53
N GLY A 57 -15.05 14.38 -7.84
CA GLY A 57 -14.49 14.02 -9.13
C GLY A 57 -13.66 12.74 -9.09
N PRO A 58 -12.98 12.40 -10.20
CA PRO A 58 -12.06 11.29 -10.24
C PRO A 58 -10.87 11.53 -9.29
N VAL A 59 -10.41 10.47 -8.64
CA VAL A 59 -9.30 10.53 -7.67
C VAL A 59 -8.15 9.69 -8.21
N VAL A 60 -6.94 10.26 -8.25
CA VAL A 60 -5.70 9.54 -8.52
C VAL A 60 -5.02 9.24 -7.19
N VAL A 61 -4.86 7.95 -6.86
CA VAL A 61 -4.13 7.48 -5.67
C VAL A 61 -2.84 6.81 -6.12
N TYR A 62 -1.71 7.29 -5.61
CA TYR A 62 -0.38 6.75 -5.88
C TYR A 62 0.34 6.46 -4.56
N PHE A 63 1.02 5.31 -4.50
CA PHE A 63 1.77 4.86 -3.33
C PHE A 63 3.27 4.91 -3.64
N PHE A 64 4.05 5.40 -2.68
CA PHE A 64 5.51 5.40 -2.72
C PHE A 64 6.07 4.96 -1.37
N PRO A 65 7.33 4.48 -1.30
CA PRO A 65 7.87 3.82 -0.10
C PRO A 65 7.82 4.66 1.19
N ALA A 66 8.25 5.92 1.12
CA ALA A 66 8.22 6.85 2.26
C ALA A 66 8.48 8.30 1.84
N ALA A 67 7.89 9.23 2.58
CA ALA A 67 8.20 10.66 2.49
C ALA A 67 9.66 10.94 2.85
N HIS A 68 10.24 11.99 2.27
CA HIS A 68 11.60 12.45 2.54
C HIS A 68 12.71 11.45 2.18
N THR A 69 12.42 10.47 1.32
CA THR A 69 13.43 9.57 0.72
C THR A 69 13.93 10.11 -0.61
N SER A 70 15.19 9.82 -0.97
CA SER A 70 15.75 10.25 -2.26
C SER A 70 15.01 9.59 -3.44
N GLY A 71 14.73 10.37 -4.49
CA GLY A 71 14.03 9.90 -5.70
C GLY A 71 12.50 10.02 -5.65
N CYS A 72 11.83 9.50 -4.61
CA CYS A 72 10.36 9.43 -4.56
C CYS A 72 9.65 10.78 -4.45
N ASN A 73 10.33 11.78 -3.87
CA ASN A 73 9.73 13.11 -3.66
C ASN A 73 9.60 13.91 -4.97
N LEU A 74 10.41 13.61 -5.99
CA LEU A 74 10.39 14.36 -7.25
C LEU A 74 9.12 14.04 -8.05
N GLU A 75 8.75 12.77 -8.16
CA GLU A 75 7.54 12.35 -8.87
C GLU A 75 6.28 12.95 -8.24
N ALA A 76 6.16 12.86 -6.91
CA ALA A 76 5.02 13.42 -6.18
C ALA A 76 4.97 14.95 -6.29
N HIS A 77 6.12 15.63 -6.24
CA HIS A 77 6.20 17.07 -6.41
C HIS A 77 5.79 17.51 -7.83
N LEU A 78 6.38 16.91 -8.87
CA LEU A 78 6.03 17.22 -10.26
C LEU A 78 4.56 16.93 -10.56
N PHE A 79 4.00 15.86 -9.98
CA PHE A 79 2.57 15.59 -10.09
C PHE A 79 1.75 16.73 -9.47
N SER A 80 2.12 17.20 -8.27
CA SER A 80 1.41 18.30 -7.60
C SER A 80 1.44 19.62 -8.38
N GLU A 81 2.51 19.90 -9.13
CA GLU A 81 2.63 21.08 -9.99
C GLU A 81 1.83 20.97 -11.30
N ALA A 82 1.67 19.74 -11.81
CA ALA A 82 1.00 19.48 -13.09
C ALA A 82 -0.53 19.36 -12.99
N ILE A 83 -1.06 19.12 -11.79
CA ILE A 83 -2.51 19.06 -11.58
C ILE A 83 -3.09 20.46 -11.33
N SER A 84 -4.26 20.72 -11.95
CA SER A 84 -5.08 21.86 -11.57
C SER A 84 -5.52 21.68 -10.10
N GLN A 85 -5.18 22.65 -9.24
CA GLN A 85 -5.63 22.67 -7.84
C GLN A 85 -7.11 23.02 -7.74
#